data_AF-Q9DG71-F1
#
_entry.id   AF-Q9DG71-F1
#
_cell.length_a   1.000
_cell.length_b   1.000
_cell.length_c   1.000
_cell.angle_alpha   90.00
_cell.angle_beta   90.00
_cell.angle_gamma   90.00
#
_symmetry.space_group_name_H-M   'P 1'
#
loop_
_entity.id
_entity.type
_entity.pdbx_description
1 polymer ?
#
loop_
_entity_poly.entity_id
_entity_poly.type
_entity_poly.pdbx_seq_one_letter_code
_entity_poly.pdbx_strand_id
1 'polypeptide(L)'
;MAIVLSALLAIVLIQVVEPNSKNDRLRCHSCTSPPACKIRNEVECRSGQDTCQRTHMPITDPSGTENRNNYYASTSEGIIVLERLCTTKKRCENAKKRMLSRMSVDCCQGPLCNA
;
A
#
# COMPACT_ATOMS: atom_id res chain seq x y z
N MET A 1 -5.42 -24.74 55.97
CA MET A 1 -5.61 -25.18 54.58
C MET A 1 -6.03 -23.96 53.76
N ALA A 2 -5.07 -23.30 53.11
CA ALA A 2 -5.35 -22.15 52.24
C ALA A 2 -4.39 -22.22 51.04
N ILE A 3 -4.49 -23.31 50.27
CA ILE A 3 -3.72 -23.47 49.02
C ILE A 3 -4.61 -24.18 48.00
N VAL A 4 -5.79 -23.61 47.69
CA VAL A 4 -6.55 -24.07 46.52
C VAL A 4 -7.33 -22.91 45.91
N LEU A 5 -6.70 -21.76 45.62
CA LEU A 5 -7.39 -20.70 44.88
C LEU A 5 -6.47 -19.85 43.99
N SER A 6 -5.34 -20.40 43.56
CA SER A 6 -4.36 -19.65 42.72
C SER A 6 -4.03 -20.33 41.39
N ALA A 7 -4.58 -21.52 41.13
CA ALA A 7 -4.26 -22.29 39.91
C ALA A 7 -5.21 -22.04 38.73
N LEU A 8 -6.38 -21.42 38.96
CA LEU A 8 -7.41 -21.27 37.90
C LEU A 8 -7.31 -19.97 37.10
N LEU A 9 -6.52 -18.97 37.53
CA LEU A 9 -6.41 -17.70 36.82
C LEU A 9 -5.30 -17.68 35.73
N ALA A 10 -4.42 -18.68 35.70
CA ALA A 10 -3.32 -18.72 34.72
C ALA A 10 -3.74 -19.33 33.36
N ILE A 11 -4.93 -19.94 33.27
CA ILE A 11 -5.37 -20.64 32.05
C ILE A 11 -5.99 -19.68 31.02
N VAL A 12 -6.32 -18.44 31.42
CA VAL A 12 -7.03 -17.48 30.53
C VAL A 12 -6.07 -16.57 29.73
N LEU A 13 -4.78 -16.59 30.00
CA LEU A 13 -3.81 -15.68 29.35
C LEU A 13 -3.19 -16.20 28.03
N ILE A 14 -3.60 -17.36 27.52
CA ILE A 14 -2.91 -18.02 26.39
C ILE A 14 -3.64 -17.90 25.03
N GLN A 15 -4.83 -17.30 24.95
CA GLN A 15 -5.64 -17.36 23.72
C GLN A 15 -5.74 -16.10 22.85
N VAL A 16 -4.91 -15.06 23.05
CA VAL A 16 -4.88 -13.92 22.10
C VAL A 16 -3.46 -13.52 21.75
N VAL A 17 -2.64 -14.51 21.40
CA VAL A 17 -1.56 -14.29 20.44
C VAL A 17 -1.72 -15.40 19.42
N GLU A 18 -2.64 -15.22 18.48
CA GLU A 18 -2.37 -15.72 17.15
C GLU A 18 -1.22 -14.86 16.62
N PRO A 19 0.03 -15.38 16.50
CA PRO A 19 0.89 -14.83 15.47
C PRO A 19 0.21 -15.21 14.16
N ASN A 20 -0.68 -14.33 13.70
CA ASN A 20 -1.33 -14.48 12.40
C ASN A 20 -0.23 -14.72 11.36
N SER A 21 -0.25 -15.93 10.80
CA SER A 21 0.40 -16.29 9.54
C SER A 21 1.90 -15.93 9.40
N LYS A 22 2.77 -16.87 9.79
CA LYS A 22 4.08 -17.03 9.15
C LYS A 22 3.85 -17.31 7.65
N ASN A 23 3.92 -16.28 6.78
CA ASN A 23 4.20 -16.29 5.32
C ASN A 23 3.23 -15.53 4.39
N ASP A 24 2.35 -14.65 4.85
CA ASP A 24 1.69 -13.74 3.90
C ASP A 24 2.65 -12.65 3.46
N ARG A 25 3.44 -12.96 2.44
CA ARG A 25 4.27 -11.98 1.74
C ARG A 25 3.38 -10.83 1.29
N LEU A 26 3.84 -9.60 1.55
CA LEU A 26 3.11 -8.39 1.20
C LEU A 26 2.66 -8.44 -0.26
N ARG A 27 1.40 -8.12 -0.52
CA ARG A 27 0.86 -7.96 -1.88
C ARG A 27 0.62 -6.48 -2.14
N CYS A 28 0.96 -5.98 -3.32
CA CYS A 28 0.71 -4.61 -3.73
C CYS A 28 0.08 -4.59 -5.12
N HIS A 29 -0.55 -3.48 -5.49
CA HIS A 29 -0.84 -3.22 -6.89
C HIS A 29 0.46 -2.86 -7.64
N SER A 30 0.55 -3.22 -8.93
CA SER A 30 1.70 -2.90 -9.76
C SER A 30 1.36 -2.50 -11.20
N CYS A 31 2.05 -1.45 -11.66
CA CYS A 31 1.97 -0.92 -13.01
C CYS A 31 3.14 0.06 -13.22
N THR A 32 3.65 0.18 -14.44
CA THR A 32 4.81 1.03 -14.78
C THR A 32 4.49 2.16 -15.73
N SER A 33 3.20 2.36 -16.05
CA SER A 33 2.74 3.45 -16.90
C SER A 33 1.28 3.80 -16.61
N PRO A 34 0.84 5.04 -16.87
CA PRO A 34 -0.55 5.45 -16.65
C PRO A 34 -1.60 4.54 -17.32
N PRO A 35 -1.44 4.10 -18.59
CA PRO A 35 -2.36 3.15 -19.20
C PRO A 35 -2.46 1.83 -18.43
N ALA A 36 -1.31 1.28 -18.01
CA ALA A 36 -1.27 0.04 -17.25
C ALA A 36 -1.86 0.21 -15.84
N CYS A 37 -1.74 1.41 -15.26
CA CYS A 37 -2.27 1.73 -13.93
C CYS A 37 -3.79 1.91 -13.88
N LYS A 38 -4.48 1.94 -15.04
CA LYS A 38 -5.94 1.89 -15.10
C LYS A 38 -6.48 0.56 -14.58
N ILE A 39 -5.71 -0.52 -14.74
CA ILE A 39 -6.04 -1.85 -14.22
C ILE A 39 -5.23 -2.08 -12.95
N ARG A 40 -5.91 -2.49 -11.87
CA ARG A 40 -5.28 -2.77 -10.57
C ARG A 40 -4.70 -4.18 -10.54
N ASN A 41 -3.63 -4.41 -11.30
CA ASN A 41 -2.92 -5.69 -11.26
C ASN A 41 -2.25 -5.89 -9.89
N GLU A 42 -2.40 -7.06 -9.31
CA GLU A 42 -1.86 -7.41 -7.99
C GLU A 42 -0.61 -8.27 -8.15
N VAL A 43 0.42 -7.99 -7.35
CA VAL A 43 1.66 -8.77 -7.32
C VAL A 43 2.06 -9.09 -5.89
N GLU A 44 2.65 -10.28 -5.69
CA GLU A 44 3.35 -10.61 -4.45
C GLU A 44 4.72 -9.94 -4.45
N CYS A 45 5.05 -9.26 -3.35
CA CYS A 45 6.34 -8.61 -3.17
C CYS A 45 7.45 -9.63 -2.92
N ARG A 46 8.64 -9.34 -3.47
CA ARG A 46 9.82 -10.17 -3.29
C ARG A 46 10.36 -10.07 -1.87
N SER A 47 11.19 -11.03 -1.48
CA SER A 47 11.91 -10.97 -0.20
C SER A 47 12.65 -9.63 -0.05
N GLY A 48 12.49 -8.99 1.11
CA GLY A 48 13.06 -7.67 1.41
C GLY A 48 12.26 -6.48 0.90
N GLN A 49 11.17 -6.68 0.16
CA GLN A 49 10.22 -5.62 -0.20
C GLN A 49 9.05 -5.62 0.79
N ASP A 50 9.01 -4.60 1.65
CA ASP A 50 8.11 -4.50 2.80
C ASP A 50 7.16 -3.28 2.71
N THR A 51 7.11 -2.63 1.55
CA THR A 51 6.38 -1.38 1.34
C THR A 51 5.75 -1.35 -0.05
N CYS A 52 4.49 -0.96 -0.14
CA CYS A 52 3.84 -0.59 -1.40
C CYS A 52 4.06 0.90 -1.69
N GLN A 53 4.35 1.22 -2.95
CA GLN A 53 4.50 2.58 -3.45
C GLN A 53 3.37 2.89 -4.43
N ARG A 54 2.84 4.11 -4.37
CA ARG A 54 1.97 4.72 -5.39
C ARG A 54 2.56 6.06 -5.80
N THR A 55 2.78 6.24 -7.08
CA THR A 55 3.25 7.50 -7.64
C THR A 55 2.13 8.11 -8.46
N HIS A 56 1.78 9.36 -8.18
CA HIS A 56 0.64 10.01 -8.81
C HIS A 56 0.85 11.52 -9.01
N MET A 57 0.00 12.14 -9.80
CA MET A 57 -0.04 13.59 -9.99
C MET A 57 -1.50 14.09 -10.02
N PRO A 58 -1.77 15.33 -9.60
CA PRO A 58 -3.11 15.90 -9.68
C PRO A 58 -3.53 16.11 -11.14
N ILE A 59 -4.84 15.98 -11.41
CA ILE A 59 -5.42 16.36 -12.70
C ILE A 59 -5.44 17.89 -12.79
N THR A 60 -4.92 18.47 -13.88
CA THR A 60 -4.88 19.92 -14.10
C THR A 60 -6.18 20.49 -14.71
N ASP A 61 -7.05 19.63 -15.24
CA ASP A 61 -8.36 20.00 -15.79
C ASP A 61 -9.47 19.12 -15.18
N PRO A 62 -10.12 19.59 -14.10
CA PRO A 62 -11.15 18.84 -13.36
C PRO A 62 -12.53 18.86 -14.04
N SER A 63 -12.67 19.34 -15.28
CA SER A 63 -13.95 19.42 -16.01
C SER A 63 -14.66 18.08 -16.23
N GLY A 64 -14.04 16.95 -15.86
CA GLY A 64 -14.63 15.61 -15.93
C GLY A 64 -14.83 15.08 -17.36
N THR A 65 -14.49 15.88 -18.37
CA THR A 65 -14.56 15.51 -19.78
C THR A 65 -13.24 14.87 -20.18
N GLU A 66 -13.25 13.64 -20.68
CA GLU A 66 -12.05 12.96 -21.15
C GLU A 66 -11.34 13.82 -22.22
N ASN A 67 -10.11 14.22 -21.92
CA ASN A 67 -9.19 14.92 -22.79
C ASN A 67 -7.79 14.31 -22.65
N ARG A 68 -6.84 14.74 -23.49
CA ARG A 68 -5.47 14.21 -23.47
C ARG A 68 -4.79 14.33 -22.09
N ASN A 69 -5.24 15.25 -21.24
CA ASN A 69 -4.64 15.55 -19.95
C ASN A 69 -5.26 14.75 -18.79
N ASN A 70 -6.39 14.04 -18.99
CA ASN A 70 -7.08 13.29 -17.92
C ASN A 70 -7.56 11.88 -18.35
N TYR A 71 -7.19 11.41 -19.54
CA TYR A 71 -7.58 10.10 -20.09
C TYR A 71 -7.24 8.87 -19.19
N TYR A 72 -6.22 9.00 -18.34
CA TYR A 72 -5.81 7.97 -17.37
C TYR A 72 -6.15 8.33 -15.93
N ALA A 73 -6.95 9.37 -15.74
CA ALA A 73 -7.31 9.85 -14.42
C ALA A 73 -8.38 8.98 -13.77
N SER A 74 -8.22 8.76 -12.47
CA SER A 74 -9.34 8.36 -11.63
C SER A 74 -10.10 9.64 -11.29
N THR A 75 -11.22 9.91 -11.97
CA THR A 75 -12.03 11.12 -11.75
C THR A 75 -12.54 11.23 -10.32
N SER A 76 -12.78 10.09 -9.66
CA SER A 76 -13.16 10.03 -8.24
C SER A 76 -12.03 10.38 -7.27
N GLU A 77 -10.77 10.22 -7.67
CA GLU A 77 -9.61 10.53 -6.80
C GLU A 77 -8.93 11.86 -7.18
N GLY A 78 -9.30 12.48 -8.30
CA GLY A 78 -8.70 13.74 -8.76
C GLY A 78 -7.22 13.62 -9.15
N ILE A 79 -6.73 12.40 -9.38
CA ILE A 79 -5.33 12.10 -9.67
C ILE A 79 -5.15 11.16 -10.87
N ILE A 80 -3.95 11.20 -11.45
CA ILE A 80 -3.44 10.24 -12.42
C ILE A 80 -2.38 9.41 -11.71
N VAL A 81 -2.56 8.09 -11.67
CA VAL A 81 -1.54 7.17 -11.14
C VAL A 81 -0.54 6.85 -12.25
N LEU A 82 0.71 7.15 -12.00
CA LEU A 82 1.82 6.98 -12.94
C LEU A 82 2.47 5.61 -12.81
N GLU A 83 2.63 5.16 -11.56
CA GLU A 83 3.33 3.91 -11.22
C GLU A 83 2.82 3.36 -9.88
N ARG A 84 2.82 2.03 -9.77
CA ARG A 84 2.64 1.29 -8.51
C ARG A 84 3.65 0.15 -8.44
N LEU A 85 4.26 -0.08 -7.28
CA LEU A 85 5.25 -1.15 -7.14
C LEU A 85 5.49 -1.60 -5.69
N CYS A 86 6.05 -2.80 -5.55
CA CYS A 86 6.68 -3.28 -4.32
C CYS A 86 8.09 -2.69 -4.17
N THR A 87 8.42 -2.20 -2.98
CA THR A 87 9.73 -1.61 -2.69
C THR A 87 10.11 -1.78 -1.22
N THR A 88 11.23 -1.18 -0.83
CA THR A 88 11.62 -1.05 0.58
C THR A 88 11.17 0.30 1.12
N LYS A 89 10.91 0.39 2.43
CA LYS A 89 10.60 1.66 3.09
C LYS A 89 11.61 2.77 2.76
N LYS A 90 12.90 2.46 2.81
CA LYS A 90 13.99 3.40 2.49
C LYS A 90 13.90 3.91 1.05
N ARG A 91 13.64 3.03 0.09
CA ARG A 91 13.53 3.41 -1.32
C ARG A 91 12.29 4.28 -1.57
N CYS A 92 11.16 3.93 -0.97
CA CYS A 92 9.93 4.72 -1.08
C CYS A 92 10.09 6.14 -0.52
N GLU A 93 10.65 6.26 0.69
CA GLU A 93 10.92 7.56 1.31
C GLU A 93 11.97 8.39 0.55
N ASN A 94 12.93 7.73 -0.11
CA ASN A 94 13.85 8.42 -1.01
C ASN A 94 13.15 8.91 -2.29
N ALA A 95 12.18 8.16 -2.83
CA ALA A 95 11.41 8.57 -3.99
C ALA A 95 10.57 9.82 -3.67
N LYS A 96 9.92 9.88 -2.50
CA LYS A 96 9.23 11.08 -2.00
C LYS A 96 10.10 12.33 -2.06
N LYS A 97 11.37 12.22 -1.64
CA LYS A 97 12.32 13.34 -1.60
C LYS A 97 12.84 13.78 -2.96
N ARG A 98 12.83 12.88 -3.96
CA ARG A 98 13.42 13.11 -5.28
C ARG A 98 12.39 13.55 -6.33
N MET A 99 11.10 13.47 -6.02
CA MET A 99 10.06 13.81 -6.99
C MET A 99 9.96 15.31 -7.25
N LEU A 100 9.59 15.63 -8.49
CA LEU A 100 9.33 16.99 -8.96
C LEU A 100 8.05 17.53 -8.30
N SER A 101 7.92 18.86 -8.24
CA SER A 101 6.83 19.59 -7.56
C SER A 101 5.40 19.25 -8.00
N ARG A 102 5.22 18.53 -9.11
CA ARG A 102 3.90 18.12 -9.65
C ARG A 102 3.56 16.65 -9.43
N MET A 103 4.45 15.87 -8.81
CA MET A 103 4.24 14.45 -8.58
C MET A 103 4.37 14.15 -7.08
N SER A 104 3.59 13.19 -6.63
CA SER A 104 3.54 12.72 -5.25
C SER A 104 3.82 11.23 -5.18
N VAL A 105 4.44 10.81 -4.08
CA VAL A 105 4.67 9.40 -3.75
C VAL A 105 4.01 9.09 -2.42
N ASP A 106 3.12 8.12 -2.42
CA ASP A 106 2.59 7.50 -1.21
C ASP A 106 3.33 6.21 -0.91
N CYS A 107 3.60 5.99 0.37
CA CYS A 107 4.24 4.79 0.90
C CYS A 107 3.35 4.20 1.98
N CYS A 108 3.06 2.91 1.90
CA CYS A 108 2.23 2.23 2.88
C CYS A 108 2.68 0.78 3.10
N GLN A 109 2.42 0.25 4.29
CA GLN A 109 2.77 -1.12 4.68
C GLN A 109 1.47 -1.84 5.06
N GLY A 110 0.90 -2.55 4.08
CA GLY A 110 -0.37 -3.26 4.20
C GLY A 110 -0.75 -3.86 2.85
N PRO A 111 -1.49 -4.98 2.83
CA PRO A 111 -1.88 -5.62 1.57
C PRO A 111 -2.68 -4.65 0.71
N LEU A 112 -2.26 -4.47 -0.54
CA LEU A 112 -2.92 -3.67 -1.58
C LEU A 112 -3.18 -2.21 -1.19
N CYS A 113 -2.45 -1.67 -0.21
CA CYS A 113 -2.68 -0.34 0.34
C CYS A 113 -2.37 0.81 -0.63
N ASN A 114 -1.76 0.52 -1.79
CA ASN A 114 -1.40 1.47 -2.83
C ASN A 114 -2.44 1.56 -3.96
N ALA A 115 -3.70 1.27 -3.64
CA ALA A 115 -4.87 1.34 -4.52
C ALA A 115 -5.00 2.68 -5.25
#